data_AF-A0A537VPV0-F1
#
_entry.id   AF-A0A537VPV0-F1
#
_cell.length_a   1.000
_cell.length_b   1.000
_cell.length_c   1.000
_cell.angle_alpha   90.00
_cell.angle_beta   90.00
_cell.angle_gamma   90.00
#
_symmetry.space_group_name_H-M   'P 1'
#
loop_
_entity.id
_entity.type
_entity.pdbx_description
1 polymer ?
#
loop_
_entity_poly.entity_id
_entity_poly.type
_entity_poly.pdbx_seq_one_letter_code
_entity_poly.pdbx_strand_id
1 'polypeptide(L)'
;MYPTAAARSRCRILSIRVIAAAEKTRLPELPDTPTIDETVPGVVNVGWNGLLAPAGTPAPIIDKLNVATVAALKMPDIIAKMKLQGLHPLSSTPAEFASLLVSEVDHWAKVIPSIGIQPE
;
A
#
# COMPACT_ATOMS: atom_id res chain seq x y z
N MET A 1 -2.00 -3.86 -5.96
CA MET A 1 -1.55 -5.00 -5.12
C MET A 1 -0.57 -5.85 -5.94
N TYR A 2 0.70 -5.44 -6.03
CA TYR A 2 1.74 -6.26 -6.67
C TYR A 2 2.56 -6.95 -5.59
N PRO A 3 2.45 -8.29 -5.45
CA PRO A 3 3.20 -9.01 -4.44
C PRO A 3 4.68 -9.07 -4.89
N THR A 4 5.54 -8.22 -4.31
CA THR A 4 6.97 -8.13 -4.66
C THR A 4 7.73 -9.45 -4.40
N ALA A 5 7.30 -10.24 -3.41
CA ALA A 5 7.82 -11.60 -3.20
C ALA A 5 7.35 -12.61 -4.25
N ALA A 6 6.09 -12.51 -4.70
CA ALA A 6 5.60 -13.37 -5.77
C ALA A 6 6.20 -13.00 -7.13
N ALA A 7 6.59 -11.74 -7.35
CA ALA A 7 7.36 -11.35 -8.51
C ALA A 7 8.65 -12.17 -8.57
N ARG A 8 9.46 -12.22 -7.50
CA ARG A 8 10.69 -13.04 -7.50
C ARG A 8 10.45 -14.53 -7.81
N SER A 9 9.42 -15.14 -7.24
CA SER A 9 9.19 -16.59 -7.39
C SER A 9 8.52 -16.97 -8.72
N ARG A 10 7.55 -16.18 -9.21
CA ARG A 10 6.88 -16.43 -10.50
C ARG A 10 7.68 -15.96 -11.71
N CYS A 11 8.52 -14.92 -11.57
CA CYS A 11 9.44 -14.48 -12.63
C CYS A 11 10.41 -15.58 -13.10
N ARG A 12 10.64 -16.62 -12.28
CA ARG A 12 11.54 -17.73 -12.63
C ARG A 12 10.84 -18.89 -13.33
N ILE A 13 9.52 -19.06 -13.18
CA ILE A 13 8.77 -20.19 -13.75
C ILE A 13 7.94 -19.76 -14.98
N LEU A 14 7.65 -18.46 -15.14
CA LEU A 14 7.21 -17.81 -16.38
C LEU A 14 7.85 -16.41 -16.39
N SER A 15 8.65 -16.07 -17.41
CA SER A 15 9.55 -14.90 -17.44
C SER A 15 8.84 -13.54 -17.48
N ILE A 16 8.17 -13.16 -16.39
CA ILE A 16 7.70 -11.79 -16.19
C ILE A 16 8.93 -10.91 -15.94
N ARG A 17 9.03 -9.78 -16.65
CA ARG A 17 10.05 -8.76 -16.38
C ARG A 17 9.36 -7.55 -15.75
N VAL A 18 9.78 -7.15 -14.56
CA VAL A 18 9.32 -5.89 -13.96
C VAL A 18 9.99 -4.74 -14.70
N ILE A 19 9.19 -3.82 -15.25
CA ILE A 19 9.68 -2.71 -16.08
C ILE A 19 9.76 -1.37 -15.32
N ALA A 20 8.86 -1.16 -14.37
CA ALA A 20 8.85 0.00 -13.48
C ALA A 20 8.02 -0.31 -12.22
N ALA A 21 8.35 0.34 -11.10
CA ALA A 21 7.54 0.33 -9.89
C ALA A 21 6.65 1.58 -9.82
N ALA A 22 5.42 1.44 -9.33
CA ALA A 22 4.50 2.56 -9.14
C ALA A 22 4.70 3.31 -7.80
N GLU A 23 5.72 2.94 -7.05
CA GLU A 23 6.14 3.61 -5.81
C GLU A 23 6.82 4.95 -6.09
N LYS A 24 6.84 5.83 -5.10
CA LYS A 24 7.56 7.11 -5.20
C LYS A 24 9.09 6.92 -5.20
N THR A 25 9.57 5.85 -4.58
CA THR A 25 10.99 5.51 -4.49
C THR A 25 11.21 4.06 -4.94
N ARG A 26 12.44 3.76 -5.40
CA ARG A 26 12.79 2.41 -5.83
C ARG A 26 12.68 1.41 -4.68
N LEU A 27 12.16 0.23 -4.99
CA LEU A 27 12.04 -0.85 -4.03
C LEU A 27 13.42 -1.43 -3.69
N PRO A 28 13.80 -1.58 -2.41
CA PRO A 28 15.07 -2.20 -2.01
C PRO A 28 15.26 -3.61 -2.57
N GLU A 29 14.16 -4.36 -2.74
CA GLU A 29 14.18 -5.69 -3.34
C GLU A 29 14.37 -5.71 -4.86
N LEU A 30 14.20 -4.58 -5.55
CA LEU A 30 14.30 -4.42 -7.01
C LEU A 30 15.07 -3.12 -7.36
N PRO A 31 16.34 -2.97 -6.92
CA PRO A 31 17.07 -1.69 -7.03
C PRO A 31 17.30 -1.25 -8.48
N ASP A 32 17.40 -2.20 -9.41
CA ASP A 32 17.61 -1.93 -10.84
C ASP A 32 16.33 -1.53 -11.58
N THR A 33 15.16 -1.67 -10.93
CA THR A 33 13.86 -1.30 -11.53
C THR A 33 13.57 0.17 -11.23
N PRO A 34 13.39 1.04 -12.24
CA PRO A 34 13.05 2.44 -12.03
C PRO A 34 11.63 2.60 -11.47
N THR A 35 11.33 3.75 -10.89
CA THR A 35 9.92 4.11 -10.62
C THR A 35 9.29 4.73 -11.86
N ILE A 36 7.95 4.73 -11.93
CA ILE A 36 7.25 5.46 -12.99
C ILE A 36 7.49 6.97 -12.82
N ASP A 37 7.51 7.47 -11.58
CA ASP A 37 7.75 8.87 -11.23
C ASP A 37 9.07 9.44 -11.78
N GLU A 38 10.12 8.61 -11.92
CA GLU A 38 11.39 8.99 -12.55
C GLU A 38 11.26 9.37 -14.04
N THR A 39 10.21 8.90 -14.71
CA THR A 39 9.98 9.11 -16.16
C THR A 39 8.72 9.92 -16.46
N VAL A 40 7.69 9.77 -15.63
CA VAL A 40 6.42 10.49 -15.71
C VAL A 40 6.12 11.06 -14.33
N PRO A 41 6.54 12.31 -14.06
CA PRO A 41 6.42 12.92 -12.74
C PRO A 41 4.98 12.97 -12.24
N GLY A 42 4.79 12.64 -10.97
CA GLY A 42 3.51 12.62 -10.28
C GLY A 42 2.75 11.29 -10.39
N VAL A 43 3.23 10.32 -11.16
CA VAL A 43 2.60 9.00 -11.27
C VAL A 43 3.10 8.09 -10.16
N VAL A 44 2.36 8.11 -9.05
CA VAL A 44 2.54 7.24 -7.89
C VAL A 44 1.23 6.54 -7.61
N ASN A 45 1.25 5.21 -7.50
CA ASN A 45 0.09 4.41 -7.16
C ASN A 45 0.51 3.27 -6.23
N VAL A 46 0.35 3.52 -4.93
CA VAL A 46 0.72 2.59 -3.87
C VAL A 46 -0.54 2.04 -3.24
N GLY A 47 -0.73 0.73 -3.38
CA GLY A 47 -1.84 0.04 -2.72
C GLY A 47 -1.57 -0.11 -1.23
N TRP A 48 -2.48 0.35 -0.40
CA TRP A 48 -2.41 0.21 1.06
C TRP A 48 -3.56 -0.65 1.59
N ASN A 49 -3.38 -1.16 2.81
CA ASN A 49 -4.42 -1.82 3.58
C ASN A 49 -4.52 -1.15 4.94
N GLY A 50 -5.72 -1.08 5.50
CA GLY A 50 -5.94 -0.48 6.82
C GLY A 50 -7.14 -1.07 7.53
N LEU A 51 -7.28 -0.70 8.80
CA LEU A 51 -8.38 -1.14 9.65
C LEU A 51 -9.33 0.03 9.88
N LEU A 52 -10.62 -0.23 9.75
CA LEU A 52 -11.70 0.72 9.97
C LEU A 52 -12.60 0.21 11.10
N ALA A 53 -13.19 1.14 11.84
CA ALA A 53 -14.18 0.86 12.88
C ALA A 53 -15.49 1.60 12.55
N PRO A 54 -16.64 1.15 13.09
CA PRO A 54 -17.92 1.83 12.89
C PRO A 54 -17.88 3.32 13.26
N ALA A 55 -18.67 4.12 12.56
CA ALA A 55 -18.84 5.54 12.89
C ALA A 55 -19.34 5.70 14.33
N GLY A 56 -18.76 6.66 15.07
CA GLY A 56 -19.08 6.89 16.48
C GLY A 56 -18.35 5.98 17.47
N THR A 57 -17.44 5.11 17.01
CA THR A 57 -16.58 4.35 17.93
C THR A 57 -15.79 5.31 18.83
N PRO A 58 -15.86 5.17 20.17
CA PRO A 58 -15.16 6.06 21.10
C PRO A 58 -13.65 6.09 20.86
N ALA A 59 -13.06 7.29 20.92
CA ALA A 59 -11.62 7.51 20.73
C ALA A 59 -10.72 6.57 21.57
N PRO A 60 -11.02 6.30 22.86
CA PRO A 60 -10.20 5.38 23.66
C PRO A 60 -10.14 3.95 23.10
N ILE A 61 -11.18 3.50 22.39
CA ILE A 61 -11.21 2.19 21.74
C ILE A 61 -10.34 2.21 20.48
N ILE A 62 -10.42 3.28 19.69
CA ILE A 62 -9.58 3.48 18.51
C ILE A 62 -8.11 3.50 18.89
N ASP A 63 -7.76 4.23 19.96
CA ASP A 63 -6.38 4.31 20.45
C ASP A 63 -5.87 2.93 20.89
N LYS A 64 -6.69 2.18 21.63
CA LYS A 64 -6.35 0.82 22.05
C LYS A 64 -6.12 -0.12 20.86
N LEU A 65 -6.98 -0.03 19.84
CA LEU A 65 -6.83 -0.82 18.61
C LEU A 65 -5.56 -0.42 17.86
N ASN A 66 -5.30 0.87 17.69
CA ASN A 66 -4.10 1.37 17.03
C ASN A 66 -2.83 0.86 17.73
N VAL A 67 -2.74 1.01 19.06
CA VAL A 67 -1.59 0.53 19.84
C VAL A 67 -1.37 -0.97 19.64
N ALA A 68 -2.44 -1.78 19.73
CA ALA A 68 -2.34 -3.22 19.53
C ALA A 68 -1.90 -3.59 18.11
N THR A 69 -2.44 -2.92 17.08
CA THR A 69 -2.06 -3.13 15.68
C THR A 69 -0.60 -2.74 15.44
N VAL A 70 -0.16 -1.59 15.93
CA VAL A 70 1.24 -1.14 15.80
C VAL A 70 2.21 -2.11 16.47
N ALA A 71 1.84 -2.66 17.64
CA ALA A 71 2.62 -3.70 18.29
C ALA A 71 2.70 -4.97 17.43
N ALA A 72 1.58 -5.43 16.87
CA ALA A 72 1.53 -6.61 16.00
C ALA A 72 2.37 -6.45 14.73
N LEU A 73 2.34 -5.27 14.09
CA LEU A 73 3.13 -4.97 12.89
C LEU A 73 4.65 -5.00 13.12
N LYS A 74 5.09 -4.92 14.39
CA LYS A 74 6.50 -5.04 14.78
C LYS A 74 6.92 -6.47 15.10
N MET A 75 5.98 -7.42 15.17
CA MET A 75 6.29 -8.81 15.48
C MET A 75 7.02 -9.48 14.30
N PRO A 76 8.18 -10.15 14.51
CA PRO A 76 8.98 -10.71 13.42
C PRO A 76 8.24 -11.73 12.55
N ASP A 77 7.36 -12.53 13.14
CA ASP A 77 6.55 -13.53 12.44
C ASP A 77 5.50 -12.89 11.54
N ILE A 78 4.88 -11.78 11.97
CA ILE A 78 3.96 -10.97 11.17
C ILE A 78 4.70 -10.31 10.01
N ILE A 79 5.84 -9.69 10.29
CA ILE A 79 6.69 -9.08 9.25
C ILE A 79 7.10 -10.12 8.20
N ALA A 80 7.51 -11.31 8.64
CA ALA A 80 7.90 -12.39 7.73
C ALA A 80 6.73 -12.82 6.82
N LYS A 81 5.53 -13.00 7.39
CA LYS A 81 4.33 -13.37 6.63
C LYS A 81 3.92 -12.28 5.64
N MET A 82 3.95 -11.00 6.05
CA MET A 82 3.66 -9.86 5.17
C MET A 82 4.66 -9.78 4.02
N LYS A 83 5.95 -9.94 4.30
CA LYS A 83 6.99 -9.98 3.27
C LYS A 83 6.78 -11.10 2.25
N LEU A 84 6.34 -12.29 2.67
CA LEU A 84 6.00 -13.38 1.74
C LEU A 84 4.84 -13.01 0.79
N GLN A 85 3.95 -12.12 1.23
CA GLN A 85 2.86 -11.58 0.42
C GLN A 85 3.27 -10.32 -0.36
N GLY A 86 4.52 -9.87 -0.24
CA GLY A 86 4.99 -8.61 -0.84
C GLY A 86 4.38 -7.37 -0.22
N LEU A 87 3.93 -7.48 1.04
CA LEU A 87 3.43 -6.36 1.83
C LEU A 87 4.56 -5.84 2.74
N HIS A 88 4.64 -4.53 2.83
CA HIS A 88 5.54 -3.84 3.74
C HIS A 88 4.72 -3.29 4.91
N PRO A 89 5.04 -3.66 6.17
CA PRO A 89 4.29 -3.16 7.31
C PRO A 89 4.48 -1.65 7.43
N LEU A 90 3.37 -0.92 7.38
CA LEU A 90 3.29 0.51 7.60
C LEU A 90 2.41 0.76 8.83
N SER A 91 2.87 1.65 9.70
CA SER A 91 2.12 2.09 10.88
C SER A 91 2.00 3.60 10.87
N SER A 92 0.84 4.11 11.23
CA SER A 92 0.56 5.53 11.40
C SER A 92 -0.38 5.75 12.59
N THR A 93 -0.65 7.01 12.90
CA THR A 93 -1.71 7.40 13.84
C THR A 93 -3.09 7.30 13.18
N PRO A 94 -4.18 7.19 13.96
CA PRO A 94 -5.54 7.23 13.42
C PRO A 94 -5.84 8.50 12.61
N ALA A 95 -5.31 9.65 13.03
CA ALA A 95 -5.51 10.94 12.35
C ALA A 95 -4.79 11.01 10.99
N GLU A 96 -3.55 10.52 10.91
CA GLU A 96 -2.80 10.42 9.66
C GLU A 96 -3.49 9.45 8.69
N PHE A 97 -3.98 8.31 9.20
CA PHE A 97 -4.69 7.35 8.36
C PHE A 97 -6.03 7.90 7.85
N ALA A 98 -6.77 8.64 8.68
CA ALA A 98 -7.98 9.34 8.24
C ALA A 98 -7.68 10.37 7.15
N SER A 99 -6.58 11.11 7.27
CA SER A 99 -6.15 12.09 6.26
C SER A 99 -5.77 11.41 4.94
N LEU A 100 -5.06 10.26 5.00
CA LEU A 100 -4.75 9.44 3.84
C LEU A 100 -6.04 9.00 3.13
N LEU A 101 -7.01 8.46 3.88
CA LEU A 101 -8.28 7.98 3.33
C LEU A 101 -9.01 9.09 2.56
N VAL A 102 -9.11 10.29 3.13
CA VAL A 102 -9.74 11.44 2.46
C VAL A 102 -8.99 11.79 1.18
N SER A 103 -7.66 11.84 1.23
CA SER A 103 -6.85 12.19 0.06
C SER A 103 -6.96 11.17 -1.07
N GLU A 104 -7.08 9.88 -0.75
CA GLU A 104 -7.26 8.80 -1.71
C GLU A 104 -8.64 8.87 -2.36
N VAL A 105 -9.70 9.07 -1.56
CA VAL A 105 -11.06 9.27 -2.09
C VAL A 105 -11.08 10.46 -3.04
N ASP A 106 -10.49 11.59 -2.67
CA ASP A 106 -10.43 12.79 -3.51
C ASP A 106 -9.61 12.58 -4.79
N HIS A 107 -8.52 11.81 -4.71
CA HIS A 107 -7.71 11.47 -5.88
C HIS A 107 -8.50 10.60 -6.87
N TRP A 108 -9.07 9.49 -6.40
CA TRP A 108 -9.78 8.55 -7.26
C TRP A 108 -11.09 9.11 -7.80
N ALA A 109 -11.78 9.98 -7.05
CA ALA A 109 -12.95 10.70 -7.52
C ALA A 109 -12.66 11.61 -8.72
N LYS A 110 -11.41 12.07 -8.89
CA LYS A 110 -10.96 12.85 -10.06
C LYS A 110 -10.50 11.96 -11.20
N VAL A 111 -9.76 10.89 -10.88
CA VAL A 111 -9.16 9.99 -11.88
C VAL A 111 -10.22 9.16 -12.58
N ILE A 112 -11.12 8.49 -11.85
CA ILE A 112 -12.10 7.55 -12.42
C ILE A 112 -12.95 8.16 -13.55
N PRO A 113 -13.55 9.36 -13.38
CA PRO A 113 -14.32 9.98 -14.46
C PRO A 113 -13.48 10.38 -15.67
N SER A 114 -12.23 10.82 -15.44
CA SER A 114 -11.32 11.27 -16.52
C SER A 114 -10.91 10.14 -17.48
N ILE A 115 -11.00 8.89 -17.04
CA ILE A 115 -10.64 7.70 -17.83
C ILE A 115 -11.87 6.89 -18.28
N GLY A 116 -13.08 7.43 -18.08
CA GLY A 116 -14.32 6.84 -18.59
C GLY A 116 -14.77 5.54 -17.91
N ILE A 117 -14.25 5.22 -16.72
CA ILE A 117 -14.70 4.06 -15.94
C ILE A 117 -16.05 4.39 -15.28
N GLN A 118 -17.00 3.47 -15.35
CA GLN A 118 -18.33 3.56 -14.73
C GLN A 118 -18.52 2.41 -13.72
N PRO A 119 -19.33 2.61 -12.66
CA PRO A 119 -19.82 1.50 -11.84
C PRO A 119 -20.58 0.50 -12.73
N GLU A 120 -20.44 -0.78 -12.42
CA GLU A 120 -21.22 -1.87 -13.04
C GLU A 120 -22.71 -1.85 -12.64
#